data_AF-A0A4U0FIV1-F1
#
_entry.id   AF-A0A4U0FIV1-F1
#
_cell.length_a   1.000
_cell.length_b   1.000
_cell.length_c   1.000
_cell.angle_alpha   90.00
_cell.angle_beta   90.00
_cell.angle_gamma   90.00
#
_symmetry.space_group_name_H-M   'P 1'
#
loop_
_entity.id
_entity.type
_entity.pdbx_description
1 polymer ?
#
loop_
_entity_poly.entity_id
_entity_poly.type
_entity_poly.pdbx_seq_one_letter_code
_entity_poly.pdbx_strand_id
1 'polypeptide(L)'
;MFLGEYQHTIDDKGRIIIPAKFREALGTDFIITRGLDNCLFVYPRAEWNQLEQKMKALPSMAANARAFSRLLFAGASECEWDKQGRVNVPGHLREYAKLEKDCTVIGVSSRVEIWDKATWEQYSRQSQDSFNEIAEKLVDFDFNF
;
A
#
# COMPACT_ATOMS: atom_id res chain seq x y z
N MET A 1 -7.55 -8.66 -8.69
CA MET A 1 -8.14 -7.44 -8.09
C MET A 1 -8.22 -7.62 -6.58
N PHE A 2 -7.75 -6.65 -5.81
CA PHE A 2 -7.84 -6.61 -4.36
C PHE A 2 -9.02 -5.70 -3.94
N LEU A 3 -9.86 -6.20 -3.04
CA LEU A 3 -11.02 -5.46 -2.52
C LEU A 3 -11.37 -5.89 -1.10
N GLY A 4 -11.93 -4.96 -0.33
CA GLY A 4 -12.40 -5.15 1.04
C GLY A 4 -11.40 -4.70 2.10
N GLU A 5 -11.87 -4.68 3.34
CA GLU A 5 -11.16 -4.22 4.55
C GLU A 5 -11.08 -5.36 5.58
N TYR A 6 -9.90 -5.55 6.18
CA TYR A 6 -9.60 -6.66 7.09
C TYR A 6 -8.80 -6.16 8.30
N GLN A 7 -9.23 -6.53 9.50
CA GLN A 7 -8.49 -6.21 10.73
C GLN A 7 -7.56 -7.37 11.10
N HIS A 8 -6.29 -7.04 11.33
CA HIS A 8 -5.25 -7.97 11.75
C HIS A 8 -4.35 -7.32 12.78
N THR A 9 -3.47 -8.11 13.39
CA THR A 9 -2.44 -7.60 14.29
C THR A 9 -1.05 -7.86 13.72
N ILE A 10 -0.14 -6.94 14.00
CA ILE A 10 1.29 -7.15 13.82
C ILE A 10 1.88 -7.66 15.14
N ASP A 11 2.69 -8.71 15.06
CA ASP A 11 3.36 -9.27 16.24
C ASP A 11 4.64 -8.51 16.61
N ASP A 12 5.20 -8.78 17.79
CA ASP A 12 6.42 -8.13 18.30
C ASP A 12 7.65 -8.31 17.39
N LYS A 13 7.60 -9.29 16.48
CA LYS A 13 8.66 -9.56 15.49
C LYS A 13 8.40 -8.83 14.16
N GLY A 14 7.37 -8.00 14.08
CA GLY A 14 6.99 -7.26 12.90
C GLY A 14 6.24 -8.08 11.85
N ARG A 15 5.66 -9.23 12.23
CA ARG A 15 4.95 -10.09 11.29
C ARG A 15 3.45 -9.87 11.33
N ILE A 16 2.83 -9.75 10.16
CA ILE A 16 1.39 -9.57 10.00
C ILE A 16 0.80 -10.67 9.11
N ILE A 17 -0.41 -11.12 9.44
CA ILE A 17 -1.19 -12.01 8.56
C ILE A 17 -1.87 -11.15 7.49
N ILE A 18 -1.76 -11.58 6.23
CA ILE A 18 -2.52 -11.01 5.12
C ILE A 18 -3.69 -11.97 4.79
N PRO A 19 -4.91 -11.45 4.50
CA PRO A 19 -6.05 -12.28 4.12
C PRO A 19 -5.71 -13.30 3.03
N ALA A 20 -6.18 -14.54 3.15
CA ALA A 20 -5.80 -15.64 2.25
C ALA A 20 -6.00 -15.31 0.77
N LYS A 21 -7.15 -14.68 0.42
CA LYS A 21 -7.45 -14.22 -0.93
C LYS A 21 -6.46 -13.17 -1.48
N PHE A 22 -5.89 -12.33 -0.61
CA PHE A 22 -4.89 -11.36 -1.00
C PHE A 22 -3.54 -12.05 -1.18
N ARG A 23 -3.19 -13.02 -0.32
CA ARG A 23 -1.97 -13.83 -0.47
C ARG A 23 -1.95 -14.60 -1.78
N GLU A 24 -3.05 -15.23 -2.16
CA GLU A 24 -3.16 -15.93 -3.45
C GLU A 24 -2.91 -14.98 -4.64
N ALA A 25 -3.52 -13.80 -4.62
CA ALA A 25 -3.37 -12.82 -5.69
C ALA A 25 -2.00 -12.09 -5.67
N LEU A 26 -1.35 -12.00 -4.52
CA LEU A 26 0.01 -11.43 -4.40
C LEU A 26 1.09 -12.39 -4.92
N GLY A 27 0.85 -13.70 -4.89
CA GLY A 27 1.82 -14.71 -5.28
C GLY A 27 2.85 -15.00 -4.19
N THR A 28 3.94 -15.68 -4.54
CA THR A 28 4.98 -16.11 -3.58
C THR A 28 5.99 -15.01 -3.23
N ASP A 29 6.22 -14.09 -4.16
CA ASP A 29 7.09 -12.93 -3.99
C ASP A 29 6.34 -11.65 -4.37
N PHE A 30 6.54 -10.62 -3.57
CA PHE A 30 5.82 -9.35 -3.72
C PHE A 30 6.66 -8.21 -3.13
N ILE A 31 6.25 -6.98 -3.42
CA ILE A 31 6.95 -5.78 -2.96
C ILE A 31 6.12 -5.09 -1.88
N ILE A 32 6.73 -4.78 -0.74
CA ILE A 32 6.20 -3.82 0.23
C ILE A 32 6.98 -2.51 0.10
N THR A 33 6.30 -1.38 0.03
CA THR A 33 6.93 -0.05 0.04
C THR A 33 6.09 0.95 0.82
N ARG A 34 6.61 2.17 0.98
CA ARG A 34 5.88 3.31 1.53
C ARG A 34 4.72 3.66 0.60
N GLY A 35 3.53 3.70 1.17
CA GLY A 35 2.35 4.27 0.53
C GLY A 35 2.26 5.78 0.75
N LEU A 36 1.13 6.34 0.33
CA LEU A 36 0.75 7.70 0.74
C LEU A 36 0.10 7.66 2.12
N ASP A 37 -0.05 8.81 2.77
CA ASP A 37 -0.83 8.95 4.01
C ASP A 37 -0.34 8.09 5.21
N ASN A 38 0.96 7.73 5.21
CA ASN A 38 1.59 6.85 6.20
C ASN A 38 1.01 5.42 6.24
N CYS A 39 0.60 4.88 5.10
CA CYS A 39 0.35 3.45 4.95
C CYS A 39 1.51 2.75 4.22
N LEU A 40 1.45 1.43 4.14
CA LEU A 40 2.32 0.64 3.26
C LEU A 40 1.54 0.16 2.05
N PHE A 41 2.15 0.21 0.88
CA PHE A 41 1.62 -0.46 -0.30
C PHE A 41 2.28 -1.83 -0.47
N VAL A 42 1.47 -2.81 -0.86
CA VAL A 42 1.90 -4.16 -1.17
C VAL A 42 1.44 -4.50 -2.59
N TYR A 43 2.40 -4.78 -3.45
CA TYR A 43 2.16 -5.04 -4.87
C TYR A 43 2.55 -6.47 -5.24
N PRO A 44 1.73 -7.19 -6.04
CA PRO A 44 2.23 -8.33 -6.76
C PRO A 44 3.32 -7.87 -7.74
N ARG A 45 4.28 -8.75 -8.05
CA ARG A 45 5.42 -8.43 -8.93
C ARG A 45 5.01 -7.82 -10.27
N ALA A 46 3.93 -8.31 -10.88
CA ALA A 46 3.42 -7.81 -12.16
C ALA A 46 2.98 -6.34 -12.08
N GLU A 47 2.28 -5.94 -11.02
CA GLU A 47 1.83 -4.55 -10.83
C GLU A 47 3.00 -3.63 -10.46
N TRP A 48 3.95 -4.13 -9.66
CA TRP A 48 5.17 -3.40 -9.36
C TRP A 48 5.97 -3.08 -10.63
N ASN A 49 6.11 -4.05 -11.53
CA ASN A 49 6.81 -3.85 -12.80
C ASN A 49 6.12 -2.76 -13.66
N GLN A 50 4.78 -2.73 -13.70
CA GLN A 50 4.05 -1.68 -14.40
C GLN A 50 4.27 -0.30 -13.77
N LEU A 51 4.22 -0.22 -12.44
CA LEU A 51 4.53 1.01 -11.70
C LEU A 51 5.97 1.48 -12.00
N GLU A 52 6.93 0.56 -11.99
CA GLU A 52 8.32 0.86 -12.29
C GLU A 52 8.50 1.49 -13.68
N GLN A 53 7.81 0.97 -14.70
CA GLN A 53 7.84 1.55 -16.05
C GLN A 53 7.25 2.97 -16.09
N LYS A 54 6.12 3.19 -15.40
CA LYS A 54 5.52 4.53 -15.29
C LYS A 54 6.47 5.52 -14.61
N MET A 55 7.16 5.08 -13.56
CA MET A 55 8.14 5.89 -12.85
C MET A 55 9.37 6.23 -13.70
N LYS A 56 9.87 5.28 -14.51
CA LYS A 56 10.97 5.50 -15.46
C LYS A 56 10.62 6.52 -16.56
N ALA A 57 9.34 6.62 -16.92
CA ALA A 57 8.86 7.57 -17.91
C ALA A 57 8.74 9.01 -17.39
N LEU A 58 8.85 9.24 -16.07
CA LEU A 58 8.76 10.58 -15.51
C LEU A 58 9.98 11.44 -15.88
N PRO A 59 9.82 12.77 -16.07
CA PRO A 59 10.93 13.66 -16.36
C PRO A 59 11.99 13.65 -15.25
N SER A 60 13.16 13.08 -15.53
CA SER A 60 14.26 12.96 -14.55
C SER A 60 14.81 14.30 -14.06
N MET A 61 14.58 15.38 -14.80
CA MET A 61 14.97 16.74 -14.43
C MET A 61 13.98 17.43 -13.49
N ALA A 62 12.74 16.92 -13.35
CA ALA A 62 11.78 17.45 -12.39
C ALA A 62 12.15 17.03 -10.95
N ALA A 63 12.28 18.02 -10.06
CA ALA A 63 12.67 17.78 -8.68
C ALA A 63 11.70 16.84 -7.94
N ASN A 64 10.40 17.05 -8.11
CA ASN A 64 9.34 16.24 -7.49
C ASN A 64 9.37 14.79 -8.00
N ALA A 65 9.60 14.56 -9.30
CA ALA A 65 9.70 13.22 -9.86
C ALA A 65 10.88 12.44 -9.26
N ARG A 66 12.05 13.09 -9.12
CA ARG A 66 13.21 12.47 -8.46
C ARG A 66 12.95 12.18 -7.00
N ALA A 67 12.36 13.12 -6.27
CA ALA A 67 12.06 12.96 -4.85
C ALA A 67 11.10 11.79 -4.63
N PHE A 68 10.00 11.75 -5.38
CA PHE A 68 9.01 10.67 -5.29
C PHE A 68 9.62 9.31 -5.65
N SER A 69 10.37 9.22 -6.76
CA SER A 69 11.06 7.97 -7.15
C SER A 69 12.01 7.49 -6.05
N ARG A 70 12.83 8.38 -5.49
CA ARG A 70 13.77 8.01 -4.41
C ARG A 70 13.03 7.49 -3.19
N LEU A 71 11.97 8.17 -2.75
CA LEU A 71 11.20 7.76 -1.58
C LEU A 71 10.49 6.41 -1.80
N LEU A 72 9.92 6.20 -2.99
CA LEU A 72 9.21 4.98 -3.34
C LEU A 72 10.17 3.78 -3.47
N PHE A 73 11.26 3.92 -4.22
CA PHE A 73 12.18 2.80 -4.49
C PHE A 73 13.13 2.52 -3.33
N ALA A 74 13.65 3.55 -2.64
CA ALA A 74 14.50 3.32 -1.47
C ALA A 74 13.72 2.76 -0.27
N GLY A 75 12.40 3.02 -0.22
CA GLY A 75 11.51 2.41 0.76
C GLY A 75 11.11 0.97 0.43
N ALA A 76 11.22 0.54 -0.83
CA ALA A 76 10.72 -0.75 -1.27
C ALA A 76 11.55 -1.92 -0.75
N SER A 77 10.91 -3.06 -0.52
CA SER A 77 11.54 -4.30 -0.10
C SER A 77 10.82 -5.48 -0.73
N GLU A 78 11.60 -6.43 -1.23
CA GLU A 78 11.07 -7.72 -1.66
C GLU A 78 10.72 -8.55 -0.42
N CYS A 79 9.56 -9.20 -0.45
CA CYS A 79 9.01 -9.94 0.67
C CYS A 79 8.44 -11.27 0.19
N GLU A 80 8.42 -12.23 1.10
CA GLU A 80 7.88 -13.56 0.92
C GLU A 80 7.04 -13.95 2.15
N TRP A 81 6.21 -14.98 2.00
CA TRP A 81 5.42 -15.52 3.11
C TRP A 81 6.25 -16.46 3.97
N ASP A 82 6.05 -16.40 5.29
CA ASP A 82 6.47 -17.48 6.18
C ASP A 82 5.55 -18.71 6.05
N LYS A 83 5.94 -19.82 6.70
CA LYS A 83 5.17 -21.07 6.68
C LYS A 83 3.74 -20.96 7.24
N GLN A 84 3.42 -19.88 7.94
CA GLN A 84 2.09 -19.62 8.53
C GLN A 84 1.29 -18.60 7.70
N GLY A 85 1.82 -18.17 6.54
CA GLY A 85 1.17 -17.17 5.69
C GLY A 85 1.27 -15.75 6.25
N ARG A 86 2.27 -15.46 7.09
CA ARG A 86 2.59 -14.09 7.52
C ARG A 86 3.67 -13.48 6.65
N VAL A 87 3.76 -12.16 6.63
CA VAL A 87 4.90 -11.44 6.09
C VAL A 87 5.63 -10.71 7.21
N ASN A 88 6.96 -10.71 7.17
CA ASN A 88 7.78 -9.86 8.04
C ASN A 88 7.91 -8.46 7.42
N VAL A 89 7.33 -7.45 8.07
CA VAL A 89 7.39 -6.07 7.60
C VAL A 89 8.72 -5.44 8.05
N PRO A 90 9.56 -4.97 7.12
CA PRO A 90 10.83 -4.31 7.44
C PRO A 90 10.67 -3.19 8.46
N GLY A 91 11.63 -3.07 9.39
CA GLY A 91 11.55 -2.12 10.51
C GLY A 91 11.32 -0.68 10.08
N HIS A 92 12.01 -0.21 9.04
CA HIS A 92 11.87 1.15 8.51
C HIS A 92 10.49 1.42 7.89
N LEU A 93 9.80 0.38 7.42
CA LEU A 93 8.44 0.49 6.90
C LEU A 93 7.42 0.47 8.04
N ARG A 94 7.64 -0.38 9.06
CA ARG A 94 6.81 -0.36 10.28
C ARG A 94 6.85 0.99 10.98
N GLU A 95 8.04 1.57 11.10
CA GLU A 95 8.22 2.90 11.69
C GLU A 95 7.53 3.98 10.85
N TYR A 96 7.72 3.96 9.53
CA TYR A 96 7.06 4.90 8.63
C TYR A 96 5.52 4.87 8.74
N ALA A 97 4.95 3.66 8.71
CA ALA A 97 3.50 3.47 8.76
C ALA A 97 2.93 3.38 10.18
N LYS A 98 3.76 3.61 11.21
CA LYS A 98 3.39 3.58 12.63
C LYS A 98 2.68 2.28 13.04
N LEU A 99 3.12 1.15 12.49
CA LEU A 99 2.50 -0.16 12.78
C LEU A 99 2.94 -0.65 14.16
N GLU A 100 2.10 -0.45 15.16
CA GLU A 100 2.38 -0.84 16.55
C GLU A 100 1.76 -2.18 16.94
N LYS A 101 0.45 -2.36 16.70
CA LYS A 101 -0.26 -3.59 17.08
C LYS A 101 -1.46 -3.87 16.19
N ASP A 102 -2.49 -3.04 16.26
CA ASP A 102 -3.71 -3.22 15.50
C ASP A 102 -3.56 -2.61 14.12
N CYS A 103 -3.79 -3.40 13.08
CA CYS A 103 -3.61 -3.00 11.70
C CYS A 103 -4.88 -3.22 10.89
N THR A 104 -5.07 -2.38 9.88
CA THR A 104 -6.09 -2.57 8.85
C THR A 104 -5.40 -2.89 7.53
N VAL A 105 -5.81 -3.99 6.90
CA VAL A 105 -5.36 -4.43 5.59
C VAL A 105 -6.50 -4.23 4.60
N ILE A 106 -6.30 -3.39 3.59
CA ILE A 106 -7.33 -3.07 2.60
C ILE A 106 -6.89 -3.42 1.19
N GLY A 107 -7.85 -3.76 0.33
CA GLY A 107 -7.61 -3.96 -1.10
C GLY A 107 -8.06 -2.75 -1.91
N VAL A 108 -7.16 -2.19 -2.73
CA VAL A 108 -7.41 -1.02 -3.57
C VAL A 108 -7.05 -1.35 -5.02
N SER A 109 -7.88 -2.21 -5.64
CA SER A 109 -7.76 -2.67 -7.02
C SER A 109 -6.46 -3.42 -7.35
N SER A 110 -5.37 -2.71 -7.66
CA SER A 110 -4.09 -3.28 -8.08
C SER A 110 -3.09 -3.51 -6.94
N ARG A 111 -3.40 -3.00 -5.74
CA ARG A 111 -2.55 -3.13 -4.57
C ARG A 111 -3.33 -3.50 -3.32
N VAL A 112 -2.61 -4.01 -2.34
CA VAL A 112 -3.05 -4.08 -0.95
C VAL A 112 -2.38 -2.93 -0.20
N GLU A 113 -3.06 -2.39 0.81
CA GLU A 113 -2.47 -1.43 1.72
C GLU A 113 -2.51 -1.94 3.16
N ILE A 114 -1.48 -1.63 3.93
CA ILE A 114 -1.38 -1.94 5.36
C ILE A 114 -1.31 -0.63 6.13
N TRP A 115 -2.23 -0.46 7.05
CA TRP A 115 -2.39 0.73 7.86
C TRP A 115 -2.29 0.39 9.33
N ASP A 116 -1.79 1.32 10.13
CA ASP A 116 -2.18 1.40 11.53
C ASP A 116 -3.70 1.63 11.62
N LYS A 117 -4.37 0.89 12.52
CA LYS A 117 -5.83 0.90 12.58
C LYS A 117 -6.39 2.29 12.90
N ALA A 118 -5.81 3.00 13.87
CA ALA A 118 -6.29 4.32 14.26
C ALA A 118 -6.10 5.35 13.13
N THR A 119 -4.96 5.27 12.44
CA THR A 119 -4.65 6.09 11.27
C THR A 119 -5.66 5.85 10.14
N TRP A 120 -6.00 4.59 9.84
CA TRP A 120 -7.02 4.26 8.84
C TRP A 120 -8.42 4.77 9.23
N GLU A 121 -8.84 4.54 10.48
CA GLU A 121 -10.16 4.98 10.95
C GLU A 121 -10.32 6.50 10.86
N GLN A 122 -9.26 7.25 11.19
CA GLN A 122 -9.23 8.69 11.04
C GLN A 122 -9.33 9.11 9.56
N TYR A 123 -8.49 8.53 8.69
CA TYR A 123 -8.48 8.82 7.25
C TYR A 123 -9.83 8.52 6.60
N SER A 124 -10.39 7.33 6.89
CA SER A 124 -11.66 6.86 6.35
C SER A 124 -12.81 7.77 6.77
N ARG A 125 -12.87 8.18 8.05
CA ARG A 125 -13.90 9.12 8.53
C ARG A 125 -13.82 10.47 7.83
N GLN A 126 -12.62 11.05 7.76
CA GLN A 126 -12.40 12.33 7.07
C GLN A 126 -12.77 12.25 5.59
N SER A 127 -12.45 11.14 4.94
CA SER A 127 -12.75 10.91 3.52
C SER A 127 -14.23 10.64 3.27
N GLN A 128 -14.93 9.99 4.21
CA GLN A 128 -16.37 9.75 4.14
C GLN A 128 -17.16 11.06 4.16
N ASP A 129 -16.77 11.99 5.02
CA ASP A 129 -17.40 13.31 5.12
C ASP A 129 -17.30 14.09 3.79
N SER A 130 -16.26 13.82 3.01
CA SER A 130 -16.02 14.42 1.69
C SER A 130 -16.32 13.48 0.51
N PHE A 131 -16.88 12.29 0.74
CA PHE A 131 -16.96 11.25 -0.30
C PHE A 131 -17.74 11.72 -1.53
N ASN A 132 -18.89 12.37 -1.31
CA ASN A 132 -19.70 12.92 -2.39
C ASN A 132 -18.97 14.05 -3.14
N GLU A 133 -18.29 14.95 -2.43
CA GLU A 133 -17.54 16.06 -3.03
C GLU A 133 -16.34 15.56 -3.85
N ILE A 134 -15.65 14.53 -3.35
CA ILE A 134 -14.56 13.87 -4.08
C ILE A 134 -15.10 13.18 -5.33
N ALA A 135 -16.23 12.48 -5.22
CA ALA A 135 -16.86 11.81 -6.36
C ALA A 135 -17.27 12.82 -7.45
N GLU A 136 -17.83 13.97 -7.07
CA GLU A 136 -18.17 15.05 -8.01
C GLU A 136 -16.92 15.57 -8.73
N LYS A 137 -15.83 15.86 -8.00
CA LYS A 137 -14.56 16.31 -8.60
C LYS A 137 -13.89 15.27 -9.51
N LEU A 138 -14.17 13.98 -9.29
CA LEU A 138 -13.64 12.89 -10.13
C LEU A 138 -14.41 12.74 -11.45
N VAL A 139 -15.68 13.13 -11.52
CA VAL A 139 -16.43 13.15 -12.79
C VAL A 139 -15.86 14.19 -13.75
N ASP A 140 -15.31 15.28 -13.23
CA ASP A 140 -14.60 16.30 -14.03
C ASP A 140 -13.24 15.81 -14.56
N PHE A 141 -12.68 14.73 -13.99
CA PHE A 141 -11.58 14.00 -14.59
C PHE A 141 -12.14 13.06 -15.65
N ASP A 142 -12.24 13.56 -16.88
CA ASP A 142 -12.66 12.82 -18.07
C ASP A 142 -12.07 11.39 -18.08
N PHE A 143 -12.91 10.39 -17.78
CA PHE A 143 -12.58 8.97 -17.93
C PHE A 143 -12.68 8.58 -19.42
N ASN A 144 -11.98 9.30 -20.29
CA ASN A 144 -11.77 8.87 -21.67
C ASN A 144 -10.65 7.82 -21.65
N PHE A 145 -11.06 6.56 -21.45
CA PHE A 145 -10.25 5.38 -21.71
C PHE A 145 -10.05 5.17 -23.21
#